data_AF-A0A822E0D6-F1
#
_entry.id   AF-A0A822E0D6-F1
#
_cell.length_a   1.000
_cell.length_b   1.000
_cell.length_c   1.000
_cell.angle_alpha   90.00
_cell.angle_beta   90.00
_cell.angle_gamma   90.00
#
_symmetry.space_group_name_H-M   'P 1'
#
loop_
_entity.id
_entity.type
_entity.pdbx_description
1 polymer ?
#
loop_
_entity_poly.entity_id
_entity_poly.type
_entity_poly.pdbx_seq_one_letter_code
_entity_poly.pdbx_strand_id
1 'polypeptide(L)'
;TTRQHTRQQRLLLIELKELIIQFYQRDDITYQLPGKRDYVTVTDDNGESMTLQTRILLYNIRETYQLFVNEYSNKNVDLSLTSFNELRPVNILIHSYMPHRSCLCIYHENVNLLIKPLSKHISCDGLNSLQEFTSMFVCDEQEEKCMFSCCHLCSHNFDNNIMKSVINPTKRIQWFQWVLQDGKTKKIEFNDAINQC
;
A
#
# COMPACT_ATOMS: atom_id res chain seq x y z
N THR A 1 -36.55 -18.76 -28.01
CA THR A 1 -36.08 -18.63 -26.62
C THR A 1 -34.60 -19.00 -26.45
N THR A 2 -34.13 -20.17 -26.89
CA THR A 2 -32.72 -20.63 -26.69
C THR A 2 -31.65 -19.69 -27.29
N ARG A 3 -31.81 -19.22 -28.54
CA ARG A 3 -30.85 -18.31 -29.20
C ARG A 3 -30.73 -16.93 -28.54
N GLN A 4 -31.80 -16.42 -27.94
CA GLN A 4 -31.78 -15.11 -27.25
C GLN A 4 -31.06 -15.22 -25.90
N HIS A 5 -31.30 -16.31 -25.15
CA HIS A 5 -30.57 -16.60 -23.90
C HIS A 5 -29.07 -16.75 -24.12
N THR A 6 -28.63 -17.48 -25.17
CA THR A 6 -27.20 -17.65 -25.46
C THR A 6 -26.52 -16.33 -25.86
N ARG A 7 -27.22 -15.45 -26.59
CA ARG A 7 -26.71 -14.12 -26.96
C ARG A 7 -26.59 -13.21 -25.73
N GLN A 8 -27.59 -13.22 -24.85
CA GLN A 8 -27.60 -12.42 -23.63
C GLN A 8 -26.50 -12.87 -22.65
N GLN A 9 -26.30 -14.18 -22.49
CA GLN A 9 -25.19 -14.73 -21.69
C GLN A 9 -23.81 -14.35 -22.25
N ARG A 10 -23.63 -14.37 -23.59
CA ARG A 10 -22.37 -13.92 -24.21
C ARG A 10 -22.11 -12.43 -23.99
N LEU A 11 -23.13 -11.59 -24.07
CA LEU A 11 -23.01 -10.15 -23.82
C LEU A 11 -22.63 -9.85 -22.37
N LEU A 12 -23.29 -10.50 -21.41
CA LEU A 12 -22.93 -10.41 -19.99
C LEU A 12 -21.48 -10.84 -19.72
N LEU A 13 -21.00 -11.87 -20.42
CA LEU A 13 -19.61 -12.32 -20.33
C LEU A 13 -18.61 -11.28 -20.88
N ILE A 14 -18.96 -10.56 -21.95
CA ILE A 14 -18.12 -9.51 -22.54
C ILE A 14 -18.04 -8.31 -21.60
N GLU A 15 -19.18 -7.84 -21.11
CA GLU A 15 -19.25 -6.72 -20.15
C GLU A 15 -18.47 -7.03 -18.87
N LEU A 16 -18.57 -8.27 -18.36
CA LEU A 16 -17.80 -8.70 -17.19
C LEU A 16 -16.28 -8.68 -17.45
N LYS A 17 -15.84 -9.14 -18.63
CA LYS A 17 -14.42 -9.11 -18.99
C LYS A 17 -13.89 -7.68 -19.06
N GLU A 18 -14.62 -6.79 -19.72
CA GLU A 18 -14.26 -5.38 -19.81
C GLU A 18 -14.19 -4.74 -18.42
N LEU A 19 -15.15 -5.05 -17.55
CA LEU A 19 -15.18 -4.58 -16.17
C LEU A 19 -13.95 -5.05 -15.37
N ILE A 20 -13.55 -6.32 -15.50
CA ILE A 20 -12.36 -6.87 -14.84
C ILE A 20 -11.08 -6.19 -15.37
N ILE A 21 -10.98 -6.00 -16.68
CA ILE A 21 -9.83 -5.32 -17.31
C ILE A 21 -9.74 -3.88 -16.80
N GLN A 22 -10.85 -3.15 -16.76
CA GLN A 22 -10.90 -1.78 -16.23
C GLN A 22 -10.53 -1.73 -14.75
N PHE A 23 -11.01 -2.70 -13.95
CA PHE A 23 -10.66 -2.79 -12.53
C PHE A 23 -9.15 -2.94 -12.32
N TYR A 24 -8.50 -3.80 -13.09
CA TYR A 24 -7.05 -3.95 -13.06
C TYR A 24 -6.30 -2.67 -13.47
N GLN A 25 -6.87 -1.81 -14.30
CA GLN A 25 -6.22 -0.58 -14.77
C GLN A 25 -6.31 0.59 -13.78
N ARG A 26 -7.12 0.50 -12.72
CA ARG A 26 -7.26 1.59 -11.75
C ARG A 26 -5.98 1.84 -10.96
N ASP A 27 -5.72 3.10 -10.63
CA ASP A 27 -4.53 3.53 -9.89
C ASP A 27 -4.54 3.11 -8.41
N ASP A 28 -5.71 2.81 -7.84
CA ASP A 28 -5.86 2.27 -6.48
C ASP A 28 -5.74 0.73 -6.43
N ILE A 29 -5.66 0.06 -7.59
CA ILE A 29 -5.44 -1.38 -7.70
C ILE A 29 -4.03 -1.69 -8.21
N THR A 30 -3.51 -0.86 -9.11
CA THR A 30 -2.19 -1.02 -9.71
C THR A 30 -1.39 0.28 -9.72
N TYR A 31 -0.09 0.15 -9.51
CA TYR A 31 0.88 1.22 -9.67
C TYR A 31 1.50 1.18 -11.06
N GLN A 32 1.46 2.29 -11.79
CA GLN A 32 2.14 2.40 -13.09
C GLN A 32 3.64 2.60 -12.92
N LEU A 33 4.45 1.80 -13.61
CA LEU A 33 5.90 1.96 -13.58
C LEU A 33 6.32 3.25 -14.31
N PRO A 34 7.31 3.99 -13.78
CA PRO A 34 7.69 5.30 -14.32
C PRO A 34 8.66 5.26 -15.51
N GLY A 35 9.29 4.11 -15.80
CA GLY A 35 10.32 4.02 -16.82
C GLY A 35 9.76 4.05 -18.24
N LYS A 36 10.45 4.77 -19.13
CA LYS A 36 10.13 4.81 -20.58
C LYS A 36 10.26 3.45 -21.27
N ARG A 37 11.01 2.51 -20.68
CA ARG A 37 11.18 1.14 -21.18
C ARG A 37 10.24 0.15 -20.49
N ASP A 38 9.45 0.61 -19.51
CA ASP A 38 8.53 -0.23 -18.76
C ASP A 38 7.22 -0.35 -19.53
N TYR A 39 7.25 -0.92 -20.73
CA TYR A 39 6.07 -1.16 -21.55
C TYR A 39 6.08 -2.57 -22.13
N VAL A 40 4.89 -3.07 -22.44
CA VAL A 40 4.68 -4.33 -23.15
C VAL A 40 4.00 -4.00 -24.49
N THR A 41 4.48 -4.62 -25.56
CA THR A 41 3.80 -4.55 -26.87
C THR A 41 2.87 -5.74 -26.99
N VAL A 42 1.61 -5.47 -27.29
CA VAL A 42 0.57 -6.49 -27.48
C VAL A 42 0.04 -6.33 -28.89
N THR A 43 -0.07 -7.45 -29.61
CA THR A 43 -0.67 -7.49 -30.94
C THR A 43 -2.08 -8.04 -30.81
N ASP A 44 -3.06 -7.34 -31.39
CA ASP A 44 -4.45 -7.77 -31.40
C ASP A 44 -4.68 -8.87 -32.45
N ASP A 45 -5.90 -9.43 -32.45
CA ASP A 45 -6.30 -10.49 -33.39
C ASP A 45 -6.34 -9.99 -34.86
N ASN A 46 -6.34 -8.67 -35.09
CA ASN A 46 -6.31 -8.05 -36.41
C ASN A 46 -4.88 -7.77 -36.90
N GLY A 47 -3.86 -8.05 -36.08
CA GLY A 47 -2.44 -7.80 -36.38
C GLY A 47 -1.96 -6.40 -36.04
N GLU A 48 -2.80 -5.55 -35.43
CA GLU A 48 -2.44 -4.22 -34.96
C GLU A 48 -1.69 -4.32 -33.62
N SER A 49 -0.54 -3.65 -33.54
CA SER A 49 0.27 -3.66 -32.31
C SER A 49 0.05 -2.39 -31.51
N MET A 50 -0.27 -2.55 -30.22
CA MET A 50 -0.39 -1.48 -29.25
C MET A 50 0.66 -1.61 -28.15
N THR A 51 1.17 -0.47 -27.68
CA THR A 51 2.08 -0.42 -26.54
C THR A 51 1.31 -0.07 -25.28
N LEU A 52 1.40 -0.90 -24.26
CA LEU A 52 0.78 -0.70 -22.96
C LEU A 52 1.85 -0.46 -21.90
N GLN A 53 1.70 0.59 -21.11
CA GLN A 53 2.60 0.85 -19.98
C GLN A 53 2.46 -0.28 -18.95
N THR A 54 3.59 -0.74 -18.42
CA THR A 54 3.65 -1.77 -17.40
C THR A 54 3.16 -1.21 -16.07
N ARG A 55 2.31 -1.97 -15.40
CA ARG A 55 1.78 -1.65 -14.07
C ARG A 55 1.99 -2.85 -13.15
N ILE A 56 2.00 -2.63 -11.85
CA ILE A 56 2.19 -3.66 -10.83
C ILE A 56 1.03 -3.61 -9.86
N LEU A 57 0.45 -4.77 -9.52
CA LEU A 57 -0.58 -4.85 -8.49
C LEU A 57 -0.08 -4.35 -7.13
N LEU A 58 -0.90 -3.52 -6.49
CA LEU A 58 -0.65 -3.04 -5.13
C LEU A 58 -0.87 -4.15 -4.08
N TYR A 59 -1.78 -5.09 -4.38
CA TYR A 59 -2.15 -6.22 -3.53
C TYR A 59 -1.79 -7.55 -4.20
N ASN A 60 -1.84 -8.66 -3.47
CA ASN A 60 -1.72 -9.97 -4.11
C ASN A 60 -3.01 -10.34 -4.88
N ILE A 61 -2.94 -11.30 -5.81
CA ILE A 61 -4.08 -11.68 -6.68
C ILE A 61 -5.33 -12.07 -5.88
N ARG A 62 -5.17 -12.73 -4.72
CA ARG A 62 -6.32 -13.15 -3.88
C ARG A 62 -6.99 -11.93 -3.25
N GLU A 63 -6.22 -11.00 -2.71
CA GLU A 63 -6.72 -9.75 -2.14
C GLU A 63 -7.40 -8.89 -3.21
N THR A 64 -6.76 -8.73 -4.38
CA THR A 64 -7.34 -7.99 -5.52
C THR A 64 -8.68 -8.58 -5.95
N TYR A 65 -8.79 -9.91 -6.00
CA TYR A 65 -10.05 -10.60 -6.29
C TYR A 65 -11.12 -10.33 -5.22
N GLN A 66 -10.75 -10.36 -3.94
CA GLN A 66 -11.69 -10.04 -2.85
C GLN A 66 -12.20 -8.60 -2.94
N LEU A 67 -11.33 -7.64 -3.27
CA LEU A 67 -11.73 -6.24 -3.51
C LEU A 67 -12.75 -6.15 -4.65
N PHE A 68 -12.49 -6.84 -5.77
CA PHE A 68 -13.42 -6.89 -6.89
C PHE A 68 -14.78 -7.49 -6.51
N VAL A 69 -14.79 -8.65 -5.86
CA VAL A 69 -16.04 -9.33 -5.46
C VAL A 69 -16.82 -8.48 -4.46
N ASN A 70 -16.16 -7.82 -3.51
CA ASN A 70 -16.82 -6.95 -2.55
C ASN A 70 -17.48 -5.75 -3.24
N GLU A 71 -16.76 -5.08 -4.14
CA GLU A 71 -17.25 -3.91 -4.88
C GLU A 71 -18.42 -4.25 -5.82
N TYR A 72 -18.39 -5.43 -6.44
CA TYR A 72 -19.40 -5.88 -7.42
C TYR A 72 -20.33 -6.96 -6.90
N SER A 73 -20.41 -7.15 -5.58
CA SER A 73 -21.24 -8.18 -4.92
C SER A 73 -22.72 -8.10 -5.30
N ASN A 74 -23.22 -6.89 -5.57
CA ASN A 74 -24.59 -6.63 -6.00
C ASN A 74 -24.91 -7.05 -7.44
N LYS A 75 -23.90 -7.40 -8.27
CA LYS A 75 -24.08 -7.78 -9.67
C LYS A 75 -24.25 -9.29 -9.89
N ASN A 76 -24.33 -10.11 -8.82
CA ASN A 76 -24.45 -11.57 -8.90
C ASN A 76 -23.44 -12.20 -9.89
N VAL A 77 -22.19 -11.75 -9.80
CA VAL A 77 -21.11 -12.19 -10.69
C VAL A 77 -20.63 -13.57 -10.26
N ASP A 78 -20.90 -14.59 -11.06
CA ASP A 78 -20.31 -15.93 -10.90
C ASP A 78 -18.93 -15.94 -11.57
N LEU A 79 -17.89 -15.63 -10.79
CA LEU A 79 -16.51 -15.54 -11.25
C LEU A 79 -15.59 -16.23 -10.26
N SER A 80 -14.79 -17.19 -10.73
CA SER A 80 -13.78 -17.84 -9.90
C SER A 80 -12.49 -17.01 -9.81
N LEU A 81 -11.71 -17.20 -8.74
CA LEU A 81 -10.36 -16.62 -8.60
C LEU A 81 -9.47 -16.97 -9.80
N THR A 82 -9.54 -18.21 -10.30
CA THR A 82 -8.75 -18.67 -11.44
C THR A 82 -9.11 -17.88 -12.70
N SER A 83 -10.41 -17.78 -13.01
CA SER A 83 -10.91 -17.03 -14.16
C SER A 83 -10.57 -15.53 -14.05
N PHE A 84 -10.64 -14.95 -12.86
CA PHE A 84 -10.23 -13.57 -12.62
C PHE A 84 -8.73 -13.34 -12.87
N ASN A 85 -7.88 -14.29 -12.48
CA ASN A 85 -6.43 -14.21 -12.72
C ASN A 85 -6.08 -14.42 -14.20
N GLU A 86 -6.80 -15.29 -14.92
CA GLU A 86 -6.62 -15.49 -16.37
C GLU A 86 -7.00 -14.26 -17.18
N LEU A 87 -7.93 -13.44 -16.69
CA LEU A 87 -8.35 -12.18 -17.31
C LEU A 87 -7.43 -11.00 -16.98
N ARG A 88 -6.36 -11.22 -16.21
CA ARG A 88 -5.37 -10.18 -15.91
C ARG A 88 -4.65 -9.75 -17.18
N PRO A 89 -4.68 -8.45 -17.55
CA PRO A 89 -3.96 -7.98 -18.73
C PRO A 89 -2.44 -8.20 -18.60
N VAL A 90 -1.78 -8.51 -19.71
CA VAL A 90 -0.35 -8.87 -19.74
C VAL A 90 0.58 -7.77 -19.25
N ASN A 91 0.17 -6.49 -19.38
CA ASN A 91 0.93 -5.35 -18.88
C ASN A 91 0.79 -5.16 -17.35
N ILE A 92 -0.01 -5.97 -16.66
CA ILE A 92 -0.20 -5.92 -15.21
C ILE A 92 0.62 -7.04 -14.56
N LEU A 93 1.73 -6.69 -13.92
CA LEU A 93 2.57 -7.61 -13.16
C LEU A 93 2.00 -7.87 -11.76
N ILE A 94 2.31 -9.04 -11.21
CA ILE A 94 1.96 -9.37 -9.82
C ILE A 94 2.83 -8.59 -8.83
N HIS A 95 2.32 -8.43 -7.63
CA HIS A 95 2.95 -7.68 -6.55
C HIS A 95 4.42 -8.07 -6.26
N SER A 96 4.83 -9.33 -6.53
CA SER A 96 6.22 -9.77 -6.33
C SER A 96 7.25 -9.06 -7.23
N TYR A 97 6.81 -8.40 -8.30
CA TYR A 97 7.68 -7.62 -9.19
C TYR A 97 7.91 -6.18 -8.69
N MET A 98 7.23 -5.75 -7.62
CA MET A 98 7.39 -4.41 -7.08
C MET A 98 8.82 -4.24 -6.53
N PRO A 99 9.63 -3.31 -7.09
CA PRO A 99 11.06 -3.26 -6.81
C PRO A 99 11.38 -2.81 -5.37
N HIS A 100 10.49 -2.09 -4.68
CA HIS A 100 10.68 -1.65 -3.30
C HIS A 100 9.38 -1.70 -2.49
N ARG A 101 9.42 -2.31 -1.29
CA ARG A 101 8.27 -2.55 -0.40
C ARG A 101 7.99 -1.41 0.60
N SER A 102 8.68 -0.28 0.51
CA SER A 102 8.56 0.79 1.51
C SER A 102 8.85 2.15 0.89
N CYS A 103 8.23 3.20 1.44
CA CYS A 103 8.66 4.56 1.16
C CYS A 103 10.16 4.67 1.48
N LEU A 104 10.97 5.07 0.49
CA LEU A 104 12.38 5.39 0.69
C LEU A 104 12.59 6.86 1.10
N CYS A 105 11.50 7.54 1.47
CA CYS A 105 11.56 8.90 1.93
C CYS A 105 12.26 8.98 3.29
N ILE A 106 13.03 10.05 3.49
CA ILE A 106 13.75 10.30 4.75
C ILE A 106 12.80 10.29 5.95
N TYR A 107 11.56 10.73 5.79
CA TYR A 107 10.57 10.79 6.86
C TYR A 107 10.22 9.40 7.40
N HIS A 108 9.80 8.47 6.55
CA HIS A 108 9.44 7.11 6.99
C HIS A 108 10.67 6.32 7.45
N GLU A 109 11.81 6.45 6.76
CA GLU A 109 13.02 5.73 7.14
C GLU A 109 13.57 6.21 8.49
N ASN A 110 13.55 7.51 8.77
CA ASN A 110 14.02 8.06 10.04
C ASN A 110 13.19 7.59 11.23
N VAL A 111 11.86 7.52 11.08
CA VAL A 111 10.99 6.99 12.12
C VAL A 111 11.31 5.50 12.38
N ASN A 112 11.47 4.69 11.32
CA ASN A 112 11.87 3.28 11.47
C ASN A 112 13.23 3.12 12.19
N LEU A 113 14.21 3.97 11.86
CA LEU A 113 15.53 3.93 12.49
C LEU A 113 15.48 4.32 13.97
N LEU A 114 14.54 5.18 14.39
CA LEU A 114 14.34 5.59 15.78
C LEU A 114 13.51 4.59 16.60
N ILE A 115 12.44 4.03 16.03
CA ILE A 115 11.58 3.04 16.71
C ILE A 115 12.39 1.84 17.20
N LYS A 116 13.35 1.35 16.40
CA LYS A 116 14.12 0.13 16.70
C LYS A 116 14.94 0.18 18.00
N PRO A 117 15.71 1.24 18.31
CA PRO A 117 16.34 1.39 19.61
C PRO A 117 15.33 1.78 20.70
N LEU A 118 14.33 2.59 20.38
CA LEU A 118 13.35 3.10 21.33
C LEU A 118 12.46 2.00 21.93
N SER A 119 12.07 1.00 21.11
CA SER A 119 11.23 -0.14 21.52
C SER A 119 11.80 -0.96 22.67
N LYS A 120 13.12 -0.91 22.90
CA LYS A 120 13.78 -1.58 24.03
C LYS A 120 13.56 -0.87 25.37
N HIS A 121 12.99 0.33 25.34
CA HIS A 121 12.89 1.23 26.48
C HIS A 121 11.46 1.74 26.73
N ILE A 122 10.50 1.30 25.93
CA ILE A 122 9.08 1.57 26.10
C ILE A 122 8.37 0.26 26.35
N SER A 123 7.66 0.17 27.47
CA SER A 123 6.87 -0.99 27.85
C SER A 123 5.50 -0.98 27.19
N CYS A 124 5.45 -1.03 25.85
CA CYS A 124 4.19 -1.17 25.11
C CYS A 124 4.33 -2.13 23.93
N ASP A 125 3.30 -2.95 23.71
CA ASP A 125 3.16 -3.75 22.51
C ASP A 125 2.70 -2.83 21.36
N GLY A 126 3.49 -2.71 20.29
CA GLY A 126 3.15 -1.85 19.13
C GLY A 126 4.32 -1.08 18.48
N LEU A 127 5.55 -1.25 18.97
CA LEU A 127 6.75 -0.64 18.38
C LEU A 127 7.52 -1.57 17.43
N ASN A 128 6.85 -2.57 16.84
CA ASN A 128 7.50 -3.53 15.93
C ASN A 128 7.51 -3.06 14.47
N SER A 129 6.61 -2.14 14.12
CA SER A 129 6.50 -1.57 12.79
C SER A 129 6.00 -0.13 12.83
N LEU A 130 6.25 0.62 11.76
CA LEU A 130 5.71 1.97 11.59
C LEU A 130 4.17 1.97 11.59
N GLN A 131 3.54 0.94 11.04
CA GLN A 131 2.08 0.84 11.00
C GLN A 131 1.52 0.71 12.42
N GLU A 132 1.98 -0.28 13.18
CA GLU A 132 1.56 -0.45 14.59
C GLU A 132 1.82 0.83 15.41
N PHE A 133 2.98 1.46 15.22
CA PHE A 133 3.30 2.72 15.87
C PHE A 133 2.32 3.83 15.50
N THR A 134 1.93 3.93 14.23
CA THR A 134 0.94 4.92 13.76
C THR A 134 -0.43 4.66 14.37
N SER A 135 -0.88 3.39 14.38
CA SER A 135 -2.17 3.00 14.97
C SER A 135 -2.27 3.35 16.47
N MET A 136 -1.15 3.46 17.18
CA MET A 136 -1.14 3.89 18.57
C MET A 136 -1.52 5.37 18.77
N PHE A 137 -1.43 6.22 17.74
CA PHE A 137 -1.70 7.66 17.84
C PHE A 137 -3.07 8.07 17.37
N VAL A 138 -3.74 7.25 16.56
CA VAL A 138 -4.97 7.64 15.87
C VAL A 138 -6.11 6.69 16.17
N CYS A 139 -7.34 7.19 16.22
CA CYS A 139 -8.52 6.34 16.32
C CYS A 139 -8.84 5.63 15.00
N ASP A 140 -8.50 6.28 13.87
CA ASP A 140 -8.75 5.79 12.52
C ASP A 140 -7.67 6.35 11.59
N GLU A 141 -6.94 5.46 10.92
CA GLU A 141 -5.88 5.82 9.96
C GLU A 141 -6.44 6.34 8.63
N GLN A 142 -7.72 6.09 8.34
CA GLN A 142 -8.40 6.57 7.13
C GLN A 142 -9.03 7.96 7.33
N GLU A 143 -9.13 8.43 8.57
CA GLU A 143 -9.69 9.74 8.89
C GLU A 143 -8.60 10.83 8.88
N GLU A 144 -8.75 11.80 7.98
CA GLU A 144 -7.82 12.92 7.81
C GLU A 144 -7.58 13.65 9.13
N LYS A 145 -8.63 13.97 9.88
CA LYS A 145 -8.48 14.70 11.15
C LYS A 145 -7.64 13.95 12.17
N CYS A 146 -7.69 12.62 12.18
CA CYS A 146 -6.86 11.80 13.06
C CYS A 146 -5.39 11.89 12.64
N MET A 147 -5.10 11.68 11.35
CA MET A 147 -3.74 11.69 10.80
C MET A 147 -3.05 13.06 10.89
N PHE A 148 -3.81 14.16 10.83
CA PHE A 148 -3.32 15.52 11.01
C PHE A 148 -3.38 16.02 12.47
N SER A 149 -3.58 15.13 13.45
CA SER A 149 -3.62 15.47 14.89
C SER A 149 -4.66 16.54 15.26
N CYS A 150 -5.75 16.63 14.50
CA CYS A 150 -6.87 17.54 14.72
C CYS A 150 -8.08 16.85 15.37
N CYS A 151 -8.01 15.53 15.57
CA CYS A 151 -9.03 14.75 16.25
C CYS A 151 -8.88 14.88 17.78
N HIS A 152 -9.92 15.42 18.43
CA HIS A 152 -9.94 15.57 19.88
C HIS A 152 -9.91 14.22 20.62
N LEU A 153 -10.41 13.14 20.03
CA LEU A 153 -10.48 11.81 20.66
C LEU A 153 -9.10 11.15 20.79
N CYS A 154 -8.21 11.31 19.80
CA CYS A 154 -6.87 10.74 19.83
C CYS A 154 -5.75 11.75 20.14
N SER A 155 -6.09 13.02 20.38
CA SER A 155 -5.13 14.10 20.67
C SER A 155 -4.15 13.80 21.82
N HIS A 156 -4.52 12.93 22.76
CA HIS A 156 -3.70 12.55 23.91
C HIS A 156 -3.11 11.14 23.81
N ASN A 157 -3.30 10.44 22.69
CA ASN A 157 -2.86 9.05 22.56
C ASN A 157 -1.33 8.92 22.62
N PHE A 158 -0.58 9.90 22.10
CA PHE A 158 0.87 9.92 22.22
C PHE A 158 1.31 9.88 23.69
N ASP A 159 0.79 10.78 24.51
CA ASP A 159 1.14 10.83 25.93
C ASP A 159 0.71 9.57 26.67
N ASN A 160 -0.50 9.10 26.38
CA ASN A 160 -1.12 7.97 27.07
C ASN A 160 -0.44 6.64 26.74
N ASN A 161 -0.13 6.40 25.47
CA ASN A 161 0.32 5.10 24.98
C ASN A 161 1.85 5.01 24.95
N ILE A 162 2.54 6.12 24.68
CA ILE A 162 4.00 6.17 24.51
C ILE A 162 4.68 6.79 25.72
N MET A 163 4.43 8.06 26.03
CA MET A 163 5.23 8.78 27.04
C MET A 163 5.11 8.18 28.44
N LYS A 164 3.90 7.74 28.84
CA LYS A 164 3.69 7.06 30.13
C LYS A 164 4.34 5.68 30.20
N SER A 165 4.61 5.05 29.06
CA SER A 165 5.18 3.71 28.95
C SER A 165 6.71 3.72 28.90
N VAL A 166 7.35 4.91 28.85
CA VAL A 166 8.80 5.05 28.87
C VAL A 166 9.36 4.67 30.24
N ILE A 167 10.22 3.65 30.29
CA ILE A 167 10.79 3.12 31.55
C ILE A 167 11.74 4.15 32.20
N ASN A 168 12.60 4.77 31.41
CA ASN A 168 13.57 5.75 31.88
C ASN A 168 13.76 6.87 30.84
N PRO A 169 13.09 8.02 31.00
CA PRO A 169 13.11 9.09 29.99
C PRO A 169 14.47 9.77 29.85
N THR A 170 15.35 9.68 30.86
CA THR A 170 16.69 10.27 30.81
C THR A 170 17.75 9.29 30.28
N LYS A 171 17.35 8.03 29.99
CA LYS A 171 18.24 7.05 29.37
C LYS A 171 18.66 7.55 28.00
N ARG A 172 19.97 7.55 27.75
CA ARG A 172 20.52 7.87 26.44
C ARG A 172 20.45 6.66 25.51
N ILE A 173 19.99 6.88 24.28
CA ILE A 173 19.95 5.89 23.21
C ILE A 173 20.74 6.39 22.01
N GLN A 174 21.20 5.45 21.18
CA GLN A 174 21.86 5.74 19.91
C GLN A 174 20.98 5.28 18.76
N TRP A 175 20.84 6.12 17.74
CA TRP A 175 20.10 5.80 16.52
C TRP A 175 20.75 6.47 15.32
N PHE A 176 20.32 6.07 14.12
CA PHE A 176 20.73 6.74 12.89
C PHE A 176 19.59 7.57 12.32
N GLN A 177 19.92 8.65 11.64
CA GLN A 177 18.96 9.47 10.91
C GLN A 177 19.56 9.93 9.58
N TRP A 178 18.77 9.89 8.52
CA TRP A 178 19.07 10.55 7.26
C TRP A 178 18.79 12.05 7.37
N VAL A 179 19.81 12.85 7.12
CA VAL A 179 19.70 14.31 7.05
C VAL A 179 20.01 14.80 5.64
N LEU A 180 19.33 15.86 5.21
CA LEU A 180 19.63 16.56 3.98
C LEU A 180 20.67 17.64 4.28
N GLN A 181 21.90 17.46 3.78
CA GLN A 181 22.99 18.42 3.92
C GLN A 181 23.56 18.71 2.53
N ASP A 182 23.60 19.99 2.15
CA ASP A 182 24.14 20.44 0.86
C ASP A 182 23.50 19.72 -0.35
N GLY A 183 22.19 19.48 -0.29
CA GLY A 183 21.44 18.79 -1.34
C GLY A 183 21.71 17.29 -1.45
N LYS A 184 22.50 16.71 -0.53
CA LYS A 184 22.78 15.27 -0.46
C LYS A 184 22.25 14.68 0.84
N THR A 185 21.70 13.48 0.77
CA THR A 185 21.30 12.73 1.95
C THR A 185 22.51 12.03 2.56
N LYS A 186 22.71 12.22 3.87
CA LYS A 186 23.74 11.53 4.65
C LYS A 186 23.10 10.85 5.84
N LYS A 187 23.55 9.63 6.14
CA LYS A 187 23.16 8.91 7.36
C LYS A 187 24.12 9.32 8.48
N ILE A 188 23.58 9.90 9.54
CA ILE A 188 24.33 10.38 10.70
C ILE A 188 23.87 9.63 11.94
N GLU A 189 24.80 9.35 12.85
CA GLU A 189 24.50 8.78 14.16
C GLU A 189 24.17 9.88 15.16
N PHE A 190 23.08 9.70 15.91
CA PHE A 190 22.64 10.57 16.99
C PHE A 190 22.71 9.81 18.31
N ASN A 191 22.95 10.57 19.38
CA ASN A 191 22.97 10.06 20.75
C ASN A 191 22.34 11.10 21.66
N ASP A 192 21.18 10.81 22.20
CA ASP A 192 20.49 11.69 23.15
C ASP A 192 19.61 10.91 24.13
N ALA A 193 19.09 11.62 25.14
CA ALA A 193 18.08 11.11 26.05
C ALA A 193 16.75 10.84 25.32
N ILE A 194 16.02 9.81 25.72
CA ILE A 194 14.74 9.41 25.10
C ILE A 194 13.75 10.57 25.03
N ASN A 195 13.70 11.44 26.04
CA ASN A 195 12.81 12.61 26.05
C ASN A 195 13.28 13.79 25.17
N GLN A 196 14.40 13.66 24.47
CA GLN A 196 14.94 14.64 23.51
C GLN A 196 14.98 14.08 22.08
N CYS A 197 14.57 12.82 21.89
CA CYS A 197 14.54 12.15 20.59
C CYS A 197 13.33 12.58 19.76
#